data_AF-A0AAU9UT56-F1
#
_entry.id   AF-A0AAU9UT56-F1
#
_cell.length_a   1.000
_cell.length_b   1.000
_cell.length_c   1.000
_cell.angle_alpha   90.00
_cell.angle_beta   90.00
_cell.angle_gamma   90.00
#
_symmetry.space_group_name_H-M   'P 1'
#
loop_
_entity.id
_entity.type
_entity.pdbx_description
1 polymer ?
#
loop_
_entity_poly.entity_id
_entity_poly.type
_entity_poly.pdbx_seq_one_letter_code
_entity_poly.pdbx_strand_id
1 'polypeptide(L)'
;MHYEADKDKAVNLPDIISFYNKTKGGVDTFDQLCHTYSVSRKTHRWSLCVFYGILNIVWINSMILLNSSNATDKQVFKNRHTYLKTLAFDLIKPHLEDRFQYRTLPTSLQISIEDILEEKRSLAAVTNENSKSGRCSFCPRSNDRKSRTQCAMCKTLICNEHQNKICHNCLNS
;
A
#
# COMPACT_ATOMS: atom_id res chain seq x y z
N MET A 1 51.41 3.65 18.95
CA MET A 1 50.98 4.74 19.85
C MET A 1 51.16 6.02 19.05
N HIS A 2 50.12 6.43 18.32
CA HIS A 2 50.21 7.61 17.44
C HIS A 2 49.69 8.81 18.23
N TYR A 3 50.61 9.73 18.54
CA TYR A 3 50.34 10.99 19.21
C TYR A 3 50.69 12.09 18.21
N GLU A 4 49.70 12.58 17.48
CA GLU A 4 49.83 13.84 16.74
C GLU A 4 48.70 14.78 17.17
N ALA A 5 49.07 16.02 17.47
CA ALA A 5 48.18 17.01 18.05
C ALA A 5 47.20 17.59 17.02
N ASP A 6 45.95 17.71 17.48
CA ASP A 6 44.72 18.03 16.75
C ASP A 6 44.70 19.41 16.08
N LYS A 7 44.28 19.46 14.81
CA LYS A 7 44.04 20.67 14.03
C LYS A 7 42.55 20.86 13.74
N ASP A 8 41.66 20.73 14.73
CA ASP A 8 40.31 21.30 14.64
C ASP A 8 39.79 21.79 16.01
N LYS A 9 39.89 23.11 16.24
CA LYS A 9 39.29 23.79 17.40
C LYS A 9 37.76 23.80 17.29
N ALA A 10 37.09 22.76 17.81
CA ALA A 10 35.69 22.88 18.21
C ALA A 10 35.38 22.21 19.56
N VAL A 11 36.06 21.13 19.95
CA VAL A 11 36.05 20.62 21.33
C VAL A 11 37.36 19.85 21.56
N ASN A 12 38.18 20.24 22.55
CA ASN A 12 39.42 19.53 22.93
C ASN A 12 39.10 18.16 23.58
N LEU A 13 38.53 17.23 22.81
CA LEU A 13 38.28 15.86 23.25
C LEU A 13 39.49 15.00 22.91
N PRO A 14 39.95 14.12 23.82
CA PRO A 14 40.91 13.09 23.48
C PRO A 14 40.43 12.25 22.28
N ASP A 15 41.35 11.81 21.43
CA ASP A 15 41.04 11.03 20.21
C ASP A 15 40.15 9.82 20.49
N ILE A 16 40.38 9.13 21.62
CA ILE A 16 39.55 8.01 22.05
C ILE A 16 38.09 8.40 22.25
N ILE A 17 37.82 9.59 22.79
CA ILE A 17 36.46 10.10 23.01
C ILE A 17 35.85 10.55 21.67
N SER A 18 36.64 11.19 20.81
CA SER A 18 36.22 11.57 19.45
C SER A 18 35.81 10.34 18.63
N PHE A 19 36.65 9.29 18.62
CA PHE A 19 36.37 8.04 17.92
C PHE A 19 35.14 7.31 18.48
N TYR A 20 35.03 7.22 19.82
CA TYR A 20 33.85 6.64 20.46
C TYR A 20 32.57 7.39 20.07
N ASN A 21 32.56 8.72 20.16
CA ASN A 21 31.39 9.52 19.80
C ASN A 21 30.98 9.37 18.32
N LYS A 22 31.96 9.19 17.42
CA LYS A 22 31.71 8.93 15.99
C LYS A 22 31.08 7.56 15.71
N THR A 23 31.34 6.56 16.55
CA THR A 23 30.96 5.15 16.27
C THR A 23 29.82 4.62 17.14
N LYS A 24 29.62 5.17 18.35
CA LYS A 24 28.61 4.70 19.32
C LYS A 24 27.16 4.75 18.81
N GLY A 25 26.88 5.57 17.80
CA GLY A 25 25.52 5.81 17.30
C GLY A 25 24.96 4.71 16.40
N GLY A 26 25.73 3.68 16.03
CA GLY A 26 25.29 2.67 15.06
C GLY A 26 23.99 1.95 15.45
N VAL A 27 23.88 1.50 16.71
CA VAL A 27 22.68 0.81 17.19
C VAL A 27 21.52 1.78 17.39
N ASP A 28 21.77 2.94 17.99
CA ASP A 28 20.75 3.97 18.25
C ASP A 28 20.12 4.51 16.95
N THR A 29 20.94 4.74 15.93
CA THR A 29 20.46 5.13 14.60
C THR A 29 19.64 4.03 13.95
N PHE A 30 20.05 2.77 14.05
CA PHE A 30 19.29 1.63 13.54
C PHE A 30 17.93 1.49 14.26
N ASP A 31 17.90 1.64 15.58
CA ASP A 31 16.68 1.61 16.39
C ASP A 31 15.73 2.77 16.02
N GLN A 32 16.27 3.98 15.83
CA GLN A 32 15.52 5.13 15.34
C GLN A 32 14.88 4.85 13.96
N LEU A 33 15.60 4.20 13.05
CA LEU A 33 15.07 3.79 11.75
C LEU A 33 13.93 2.79 11.90
N CYS A 34 14.07 1.79 12.78
CA CYS A 34 13.02 0.81 13.08
C CYS A 34 11.76 1.48 13.64
N HIS A 35 11.92 2.50 14.48
CA HIS A 35 10.81 3.22 15.08
C HIS A 35 10.10 4.17 14.11
N THR A 36 10.83 4.82 13.19
CA THR A 36 10.26 5.79 12.25
C THR A 36 9.25 5.16 11.29
N TYR A 37 9.53 3.95 10.79
CA TYR A 37 8.68 3.22 9.84
C TYR A 37 8.33 1.83 10.37
N SER A 38 7.84 1.76 11.61
CA SER A 38 7.57 0.48 12.26
C SER A 38 6.32 -0.22 11.72
N VAL A 39 6.44 -1.53 11.45
CA VAL A 39 5.30 -2.41 11.14
C VAL A 39 4.67 -3.03 12.38
N SER A 40 5.18 -2.72 13.57
CA SER A 40 4.67 -3.27 14.83
C SER A 40 3.19 -2.92 15.05
N ARG A 41 2.46 -3.87 15.63
CA ARG A 41 1.05 -3.71 16.02
C ARG A 41 0.85 -4.22 17.44
N LYS A 42 -0.12 -3.64 18.15
CA LYS A 42 -0.56 -4.14 19.46
C LYS A 42 -0.99 -5.59 19.31
N THR A 43 -0.38 -6.49 20.08
CA THR A 43 -0.66 -7.93 20.03
C THR A 43 -0.49 -8.54 21.42
N HIS A 44 -1.27 -9.58 21.71
CA HIS A 44 -1.11 -10.41 22.91
C HIS A 44 -0.22 -11.64 22.66
N ARG A 45 0.25 -11.84 21.42
CA ARG A 45 1.09 -12.97 21.03
C ARG A 45 2.54 -12.50 20.90
N TRP A 46 3.41 -12.93 21.81
CA TRP A 46 4.81 -12.50 21.83
C TRP A 46 5.58 -12.88 20.55
N SER A 47 5.25 -14.03 19.94
CA SER A 47 5.86 -14.47 18.68
C SER A 47 5.60 -13.49 17.54
N LEU A 48 4.42 -12.87 17.52
CA LEU A 48 4.08 -11.86 16.53
C LEU A 48 4.85 -10.54 16.77
N CYS A 49 5.12 -10.20 18.04
CA CYS A 49 5.99 -9.07 18.37
C CYS A 49 7.40 -9.28 17.79
N VAL A 50 7.97 -10.47 17.97
CA VAL A 50 9.27 -10.83 17.39
C VAL A 50 9.22 -10.77 15.86
N PHE A 51 8.17 -11.30 15.24
CA PHE A 51 8.00 -11.26 13.79
C PHE A 51 7.98 -9.83 13.24
N TYR A 52 7.26 -8.89 13.88
CA TYR A 52 7.29 -7.49 13.49
C TYR A 52 8.67 -6.85 13.65
N GLY A 53 9.41 -7.21 14.71
CA GLY A 53 10.81 -6.81 14.88
C GLY A 53 11.69 -7.28 13.72
N ILE A 54 11.55 -8.54 13.31
CA ILE A 54 12.27 -9.10 12.16
C ILE A 54 11.93 -8.31 10.89
N LEU A 55 10.66 -8.04 10.62
CA LEU A 55 10.26 -7.26 9.45
C LEU A 55 10.88 -5.86 9.43
N ASN A 56 10.94 -5.17 10.57
CA ASN A 56 11.59 -3.86 10.70
C ASN A 56 13.09 -3.94 10.36
N ILE A 57 13.77 -4.99 10.82
CA ILE A 57 15.19 -5.21 10.54
C ILE A 57 15.43 -5.53 9.05
N VAL A 58 14.59 -6.39 8.48
CA VAL A 58 14.75 -6.90 7.11
C VAL A 58 14.68 -5.78 6.09
N TRP A 59 13.70 -4.87 6.17
CA TRP A 59 13.56 -3.81 5.16
C TRP A 59 14.72 -2.81 5.20
N ILE A 60 15.27 -2.54 6.39
CA ILE A 60 16.45 -1.65 6.54
C ILE A 60 17.65 -2.31 5.87
N ASN A 61 17.89 -3.58 6.21
CA ASN A 61 19.02 -4.32 5.66
C ASN A 61 18.90 -4.50 4.14
N SER A 62 17.72 -4.77 3.61
CA SER A 62 17.49 -4.87 2.16
C SER A 62 17.75 -3.54 1.45
N MET A 63 17.41 -2.40 2.07
CA MET A 63 17.74 -1.08 1.54
C MET A 63 19.26 -0.81 1.54
N ILE A 64 19.98 -1.21 2.60
CA ILE A 64 21.45 -1.10 2.67
C ILE A 64 22.10 -1.95 1.57
N LEU A 65 21.62 -3.18 1.37
CA LEU A 65 22.09 -4.07 0.30
C LEU A 65 21.85 -3.45 -1.08
N LEU A 66 20.67 -2.89 -1.33
CA LEU A 66 20.37 -2.21 -2.59
C LEU A 66 21.32 -1.02 -2.82
N ASN A 67 21.54 -0.20 -1.79
CA ASN A 67 22.43 0.96 -1.87
C ASN A 67 23.90 0.58 -2.08
N SER A 68 24.33 -0.57 -1.56
CA SER A 68 25.69 -1.10 -1.73
C SER A 68 25.90 -1.93 -3.00
N SER A 69 24.83 -2.38 -3.67
CA SER A 69 24.88 -3.16 -4.93
C SER A 69 25.44 -2.36 -6.12
N ASN A 70 25.49 -2.92 -7.34
CA ASN A 70 25.79 -2.14 -8.57
C ASN A 70 24.53 -1.74 -9.35
N ALA A 71 23.35 -1.80 -8.73
CA ALA A 71 22.10 -1.45 -9.39
C ALA A 71 22.10 0.00 -9.92
N THR A 72 21.60 0.19 -11.14
CA THR A 72 21.45 1.51 -11.78
C THR A 72 20.36 2.35 -11.13
N ASP A 73 19.35 1.69 -10.56
CA ASP A 73 18.10 2.32 -10.14
C ASP A 73 18.13 2.81 -8.69
N LYS A 74 19.29 2.77 -8.02
CA LYS A 74 19.47 3.26 -6.64
C LYS A 74 18.93 4.67 -6.43
N GLN A 75 19.01 5.51 -7.45
CA GLN A 75 18.55 6.90 -7.41
C GLN A 75 17.04 7.01 -7.17
N VAL A 76 16.26 6.03 -7.64
CA VAL A 76 14.81 5.93 -7.42
C VAL A 76 14.51 5.68 -5.93
N PHE A 77 15.39 4.94 -5.26
CA PHE A 77 15.22 4.49 -3.87
C PHE A 77 15.96 5.35 -2.84
N LYS A 78 16.36 6.56 -3.21
CA LYS A 78 16.99 7.52 -2.27
C LYS A 78 16.12 7.85 -1.07
N ASN A 79 14.80 7.87 -1.25
CA ASN A 79 13.84 8.13 -0.18
C ASN A 79 13.34 6.80 0.43
N ARG A 80 13.50 6.66 1.74
CA ARG A 80 13.00 5.51 2.54
C ARG A 80 11.52 5.24 2.31
N HIS A 81 10.69 6.29 2.25
CA HIS A 81 9.26 6.16 2.02
C HIS A 81 8.95 5.57 0.63
N THR A 82 9.64 6.04 -0.41
CA THR A 82 9.47 5.52 -1.77
C THR A 82 9.90 4.06 -1.84
N TYR A 83 11.05 3.72 -1.25
CA TYR A 83 11.53 2.34 -1.16
C TYR A 83 10.51 1.41 -0.50
N LEU A 84 10.01 1.77 0.67
CA LEU A 84 9.01 0.97 1.39
C LEU A 84 7.69 0.84 0.62
N LYS A 85 7.24 1.92 -0.03
CA LYS A 85 6.03 1.91 -0.84
C LYS A 85 6.19 0.94 -2.02
N THR A 86 7.27 1.05 -2.78
CA THR A 86 7.54 0.16 -3.93
C THR A 86 7.67 -1.28 -3.47
N LEU A 87 8.45 -1.55 -2.41
CA LEU A 87 8.59 -2.89 -1.84
C LEU A 87 7.22 -3.49 -1.46
N ALA A 88 6.36 -2.70 -0.82
CA ALA A 88 5.02 -3.17 -0.45
C ALA A 88 4.17 -3.50 -1.68
N PHE A 89 4.18 -2.66 -2.71
CA PHE A 89 3.45 -2.91 -3.95
C PHE A 89 3.98 -4.14 -4.70
N ASP A 90 5.30 -4.31 -4.79
CA ASP A 90 5.92 -5.47 -5.42
C ASP A 90 5.54 -6.78 -4.73
N LEU A 91 5.51 -6.78 -3.39
CA LEU A 91 5.11 -7.95 -2.60
C LEU A 91 3.63 -8.32 -2.76
N ILE A 92 2.74 -7.34 -2.90
CA ILE A 92 1.30 -7.61 -3.03
C ILE A 92 0.86 -7.85 -4.48
N LYS A 93 1.61 -7.36 -5.47
CA LYS A 93 1.27 -7.46 -6.90
C LYS A 93 0.81 -8.85 -7.35
N PRO A 94 1.54 -9.96 -7.11
CA PRO A 94 1.09 -11.29 -7.55
C PRO A 94 -0.23 -11.73 -6.88
N HIS A 95 -0.48 -11.31 -5.64
CA HIS A 95 -1.74 -11.57 -4.96
C HIS A 95 -2.90 -10.73 -5.50
N LEU A 96 -2.62 -9.51 -5.94
CA LEU A 96 -3.61 -8.66 -6.60
C LEU A 96 -3.99 -9.24 -7.96
N GLU A 97 -3.01 -9.67 -8.75
CA GLU A 97 -3.21 -10.31 -10.06
C GLU A 97 -4.09 -11.56 -9.95
N ASP A 98 -3.81 -12.46 -9.00
CA ASP A 98 -4.65 -13.65 -8.75
C ASP A 98 -6.07 -13.27 -8.33
N ARG A 99 -6.19 -12.37 -7.35
CA ARG A 99 -7.49 -11.89 -6.86
C ARG A 99 -8.30 -11.20 -7.97
N PHE A 100 -7.63 -10.57 -8.92
CA PHE A 100 -8.26 -9.90 -10.06
C PHE A 100 -8.93 -10.88 -11.03
N GLN A 101 -8.64 -12.18 -10.95
CA GLN A 101 -9.33 -13.20 -11.75
C GLN A 101 -10.74 -13.52 -11.23
N TYR A 102 -11.07 -13.17 -9.98
CA TYR A 102 -12.37 -13.51 -9.38
C TYR A 102 -13.50 -12.65 -9.93
N ARG A 103 -14.44 -13.25 -10.67
CA ARG A 103 -15.56 -12.54 -11.31
C ARG A 103 -16.59 -12.01 -10.30
N THR A 104 -16.62 -12.58 -9.10
CA THR A 104 -17.53 -12.20 -8.00
C THR A 104 -17.00 -11.05 -7.15
N LEU A 105 -15.79 -10.54 -7.44
CA LEU A 105 -15.20 -9.44 -6.70
C LEU A 105 -16.10 -8.18 -6.79
N PRO A 106 -16.36 -7.47 -5.69
CA PRO A 106 -17.08 -6.20 -5.72
C PRO A 106 -16.46 -5.20 -6.72
N THR A 107 -17.29 -4.48 -7.46
CA THR A 107 -16.85 -3.51 -8.49
C THR A 107 -15.88 -2.47 -7.94
N SER A 108 -16.09 -1.98 -6.71
CA SER A 108 -15.18 -1.02 -6.09
C SER A 108 -13.76 -1.57 -5.91
N LEU A 109 -13.65 -2.84 -5.51
CA LEU A 109 -12.36 -3.51 -5.39
C LEU A 109 -11.74 -3.84 -6.75
N GLN A 110 -12.56 -4.12 -7.77
CA GLN A 110 -12.06 -4.29 -9.14
C GLN A 110 -11.39 -3.00 -9.62
N ILE A 111 -12.06 -1.85 -9.50
CA ILE A 111 -11.52 -0.54 -9.89
C ILE A 111 -10.22 -0.23 -9.14
N SER A 112 -10.20 -0.43 -7.80
CA SER A 112 -8.96 -0.18 -7.04
C SER A 112 -7.80 -1.08 -7.45
N ILE A 113 -8.06 -2.34 -7.83
CA ILE A 113 -7.02 -3.24 -8.30
C ILE A 113 -6.57 -2.87 -9.72
N GLU A 114 -7.49 -2.47 -10.61
CA GLU A 114 -7.19 -1.95 -11.95
C GLU A 114 -6.29 -0.72 -11.87
N ASP A 115 -6.59 0.22 -10.96
CA ASP A 115 -5.78 1.43 -10.75
C ASP A 115 -4.37 1.10 -10.23
N ILE A 116 -4.23 0.07 -9.41
CA ILE A 116 -2.92 -0.33 -8.85
C ILE A 116 -2.08 -1.11 -9.87
N LEU A 117 -2.71 -2.00 -10.64
CA LEU A 117 -2.02 -2.83 -11.64
C LEU A 117 -1.81 -2.10 -12.97
N GLU A 118 -2.54 -1.01 -13.21
CA GLU A 118 -2.64 -0.33 -14.51
C GLU A 118 -3.14 -1.24 -15.64
N GLU A 119 -3.82 -2.32 -15.29
CA GLU A 119 -4.34 -3.33 -16.20
C GLU A 119 -5.87 -3.29 -16.25
N LYS A 120 -6.44 -3.25 -17.45
CA LYS A 120 -7.88 -3.40 -17.65
C LYS A 120 -8.22 -4.88 -17.73
N ARG A 121 -9.27 -5.30 -17.04
CA ARG A 121 -9.79 -6.65 -17.22
C ARG A 121 -10.19 -6.85 -18.68
N SER A 122 -9.65 -7.90 -19.31
CA SER A 122 -10.16 -8.38 -20.58
C SER A 122 -11.57 -8.93 -20.34
N LEU A 123 -12.57 -8.07 -20.51
CA LEU A 123 -13.96 -8.46 -20.61
C LEU A 123 -14.08 -9.32 -21.88
N ALA A 124 -13.80 -10.62 -21.77
CA ALA A 124 -14.18 -11.57 -22.81
C ALA A 124 -15.64 -11.27 -23.14
N ALA A 125 -15.87 -10.81 -24.37
CA ALA A 125 -17.13 -10.25 -24.82
C ALA A 125 -18.22 -11.29 -24.60
N VAL A 126 -18.98 -11.15 -23.52
CA VAL A 126 -20.29 -11.77 -23.42
C VAL A 126 -21.20 -10.88 -24.25
N THR A 127 -21.16 -11.11 -25.57
CA THR A 127 -22.21 -10.72 -26.49
C THR A 127 -23.51 -11.31 -25.95
N ASN A 128 -24.34 -10.45 -25.38
CA ASN A 128 -25.79 -10.58 -25.47
C ASN A 128 -26.39 -9.27 -24.98
N GLU A 129 -26.97 -8.54 -25.92
CA GLU A 129 -27.80 -7.34 -25.76
C GLU A 129 -29.12 -7.63 -25.05
N ASN A 130 -29.08 -8.43 -23.99
CA ASN A 130 -30.18 -8.55 -23.05
C ASN A 130 -29.80 -7.73 -21.83
N SER A 131 -30.49 -6.60 -21.65
CA SER A 131 -30.40 -5.73 -20.47
C SER A 131 -30.26 -6.55 -19.19
N LYS A 132 -29.01 -6.68 -18.70
CA LYS A 132 -28.66 -7.54 -17.58
C LYS A 132 -29.42 -7.06 -16.35
N SER A 133 -30.32 -7.90 -15.83
CA SER A 133 -31.01 -7.58 -14.59
C SER A 133 -30.02 -7.63 -13.43
N GLY A 134 -30.06 -6.63 -12.56
CA GLY A 134 -29.24 -6.61 -11.35
C GLY A 134 -30.01 -6.06 -10.17
N ARG A 135 -29.40 -6.04 -8.98
CA ARG A 135 -30.05 -5.52 -7.78
C ARG A 135 -30.24 -4.00 -7.89
N CYS A 136 -31.36 -3.50 -7.40
CA CYS A 136 -31.53 -2.05 -7.20
C CYS A 136 -30.49 -1.52 -6.20
N SER A 137 -29.80 -0.43 -6.57
CA SER A 137 -28.76 0.19 -5.75
C SER A 137 -29.27 0.78 -4.42
N PHE A 138 -30.56 1.08 -4.33
CA PHE A 138 -31.18 1.73 -3.17
C PHE A 138 -31.91 0.75 -2.24
N CYS A 139 -32.19 -0.46 -2.71
CA CYS A 139 -32.83 -1.48 -1.85
C CYS A 139 -31.81 -2.05 -0.85
N PRO A 140 -32.23 -2.31 0.40
CA PRO A 140 -31.41 -3.05 1.34
C PRO A 140 -31.10 -4.44 0.79
N ARG A 141 -29.91 -4.97 1.13
CA ARG A 141 -29.44 -6.27 0.61
C ARG A 141 -30.39 -7.43 0.91
N SER A 142 -31.13 -7.36 2.02
CA SER A 142 -32.11 -8.37 2.46
C SER A 142 -33.26 -8.55 1.48
N ASN A 143 -33.71 -7.48 0.80
CA ASN A 143 -34.84 -7.55 -0.12
C ASN A 143 -34.44 -8.12 -1.50
N ASP A 144 -33.15 -8.10 -1.84
CA ASP A 144 -32.56 -8.53 -3.12
C ASP A 144 -33.35 -8.14 -4.38
N ARG A 145 -34.04 -6.99 -4.36
CA ARG A 145 -34.96 -6.61 -5.43
C ARG A 145 -34.21 -6.39 -6.73
N LYS A 146 -34.50 -7.22 -7.74
CA LYS A 146 -33.90 -7.12 -9.08
C LYS A 146 -34.62 -6.07 -9.92
N SER A 147 -33.86 -5.39 -10.77
CA SER A 147 -34.35 -4.43 -11.74
C SER A 147 -33.58 -4.58 -13.05
N ARG A 148 -34.26 -4.26 -14.16
CA ARG A 148 -33.66 -4.05 -15.49
C ARG A 148 -33.63 -2.57 -15.87
N THR A 149 -34.24 -1.72 -15.05
CA THR A 149 -34.38 -0.28 -15.28
C THR A 149 -33.15 0.44 -14.76
N GLN A 150 -32.56 1.28 -15.60
CA GLN A 150 -31.42 2.13 -15.25
C GLN A 150 -31.84 3.60 -15.19
N CYS A 151 -31.28 4.35 -14.24
CA CYS A 151 -31.41 5.80 -14.20
C CYS A 151 -30.91 6.42 -15.52
N ALA A 152 -31.71 7.30 -16.14
CA ALA A 152 -31.35 7.98 -17.38
C ALA A 152 -30.05 8.79 -17.26
N MET A 153 -29.81 9.39 -16.09
CA MET A 153 -28.68 10.27 -15.79
C MET A 153 -27.42 9.50 -15.37
N CYS A 154 -27.49 8.68 -14.33
CA CYS A 154 -26.31 8.02 -13.73
C CYS A 154 -26.19 6.52 -14.03
N LYS A 155 -27.11 5.95 -14.85
CA LYS A 155 -27.13 4.55 -15.30
C LYS A 155 -27.17 3.48 -14.19
N THR A 156 -27.37 3.86 -12.93
CA THR A 156 -27.55 2.93 -11.81
C THR A 156 -28.86 2.15 -11.93
N LEU A 157 -28.87 0.89 -11.47
CA LEU A 157 -30.07 0.05 -11.49
C LEU A 157 -31.03 0.45 -10.37
N ILE A 158 -32.28 0.70 -10.73
CA ILE A 158 -33.32 1.22 -9.83
C ILE A 158 -34.59 0.40 -9.94
N CYS A 159 -35.17 -0.01 -8.81
CA CYS A 159 -36.48 -0.66 -8.81
C CYS A 159 -37.58 0.40 -8.91
N ASN A 160 -38.80 -0.01 -9.25
CA ASN A 160 -39.92 0.92 -9.40
C ASN A 160 -40.23 1.75 -8.13
N GLU A 161 -39.88 1.28 -6.93
CA GLU A 161 -40.01 2.04 -5.66
C GLU A 161 -38.94 3.12 -5.48
N HIS A 162 -37.74 2.89 -5.99
CA HIS A 162 -36.63 3.86 -5.97
C HIS A 162 -36.51 4.61 -7.31
N GLN A 163 -37.63 4.59 -8.06
CA GLN A 163 -38.04 5.29 -9.27
C GLN A 163 -37.75 4.68 -10.65
N ASN A 164 -38.49 5.18 -11.66
CA ASN A 164 -38.76 4.48 -12.94
C ASN A 164 -37.94 4.98 -14.15
N LYS A 165 -37.48 6.24 -14.17
CA LYS A 165 -36.66 6.78 -15.29
C LYS A 165 -35.39 7.53 -14.86
N ILE A 166 -35.40 8.27 -13.75
CA ILE A 166 -34.23 9.01 -13.24
C ILE A 166 -33.80 8.39 -11.90
N CYS A 167 -32.82 8.91 -11.17
CA CYS A 167 -32.47 8.68 -9.75
C CYS A 167 -33.21 9.49 -8.68
N HIS A 168 -33.47 9.02 -7.44
CA HIS A 168 -33.93 9.99 -6.40
C HIS A 168 -32.83 11.00 -6.12
N ASN A 169 -31.58 10.51 -6.08
CA ASN A 169 -30.40 11.36 -6.01
C ASN A 169 -30.35 12.34 -7.18
N CYS A 170 -30.55 11.89 -8.43
CA CYS A 170 -30.50 12.75 -9.61
C CYS A 170 -31.72 13.67 -9.81
N LEU A 171 -32.86 13.37 -9.18
CA LEU A 171 -34.03 14.27 -9.15
C LEU A 171 -33.81 15.43 -8.18
N ASN A 172 -33.05 15.18 -7.10
CA ASN A 172 -32.78 16.14 -6.04
C ASN A 172 -31.39 16.79 -6.18
N SER A 173 -30.71 16.59 -7.33
CA SER A 173 -29.41 17.20 -7.66
C SER A 173 -29.57 18.43 -8.54
#